data_AF-A0A524GZ84-F1
#
_entry.id   AF-A0A524GZ84-F1
#
_cell.length_a   1.000
_cell.length_b   1.000
_cell.length_c   1.000
_cell.angle_alpha   90.00
_cell.angle_beta   90.00
_cell.angle_gamma   90.00
#
_symmetry.space_group_name_H-M   'P 1'
#
loop_
_entity.id
_entity.type
_entity.pdbx_description
1 polymer ?
#
loop_
_entity_poly.entity_id
_entity_poly.type
_entity_poly.pdbx_seq_one_letter_code
_entity_poly.pdbx_strand_id
1 'polypeptide(L)'
;MKKKLPFILLFVMLVWPAVLFAQHRFPRPEFESGYVYPEHQMPLHRAPVWEYIDLAVLIGALSLASWLALKKRSRQGLVWLSVFSLAYFGFFREGCVCSVGSVQNVALALFNEGYAIPITVLLFFLIPLIFALAFGRVFCAGVCPLGAIQELTGFRTVKLPKAVESIMISIPFIYLGISVLSAATESQFLICRYDPFVGIFRLDAPYTMIIFGSLLLVAGIFINRPYCRYLCPYGVLLNIFSRFSHRHLTITPAECTNCRLCEDVCPYDAILPSDIDRQVENPLKERNRFLIYILLVPLFAVGGAILFRNLSPVFAGLNSNVRLAREIRVEKENGIVAVSKAAIAFKEAGKTENELFGDEIKIHERFRKGSIWLGIFLGTSFGLGLVSLATRTKRTGYVPHKGKCYSCGRCFKYCPVHLNNKDTDDKI
;
A
#
# COMPACT_ATOMS: atom_id res chain seq x y z
N MET A 1 -11.38 -47.87 3.99
CA MET A 1 -11.51 -46.83 2.93
C MET A 1 -12.78 -45.97 3.03
N LYS A 2 -13.92 -46.46 3.56
CA LYS A 2 -15.19 -45.68 3.63
C LYS A 2 -15.17 -44.37 4.47
N LYS A 3 -14.27 -44.22 5.46
CA LYS A 3 -14.18 -43.00 6.29
C LYS A 3 -13.40 -41.83 5.67
N LYS A 4 -12.64 -42.05 4.58
CA LYS A 4 -11.89 -40.98 3.89
C LYS A 4 -12.60 -40.48 2.62
N LEU A 5 -13.64 -41.19 2.17
CA LEU A 5 -14.43 -40.82 1.00
C LEU A 5 -15.07 -39.42 1.08
N PRO A 6 -15.64 -38.95 2.20
CA PRO A 6 -16.20 -37.60 2.27
C PRO A 6 -15.13 -36.51 2.18
N PHE A 7 -13.92 -36.75 2.74
CA PHE A 7 -12.79 -35.82 2.62
C PHE A 7 -12.20 -35.78 1.20
N ILE A 8 -12.18 -36.92 0.51
CA ILE A 8 -11.73 -37.00 -0.88
C ILE A 8 -12.74 -36.32 -1.82
N LEU A 9 -14.04 -36.51 -1.59
CA LEU A 9 -15.10 -35.81 -2.33
C LEU A 9 -15.07 -34.29 -2.09
N LEU A 10 -14.83 -33.86 -0.85
CA LEU A 10 -14.67 -32.43 -0.52
C LEU A 10 -13.43 -31.84 -1.20
N PHE A 11 -12.32 -32.58 -1.24
CA PHE A 11 -11.10 -32.19 -1.94
C PHE A 11 -11.30 -32.14 -3.46
N VAL A 12 -12.03 -33.09 -4.05
CA VAL A 12 -12.36 -33.10 -5.48
C VAL A 12 -13.32 -31.96 -5.84
N MET A 13 -14.29 -31.62 -4.98
CA MET A 13 -15.16 -30.45 -5.19
C MET A 13 -14.43 -29.11 -5.02
N LEU A 14 -13.44 -29.04 -4.13
CA LEU A 14 -12.60 -27.83 -3.95
C LEU A 14 -11.56 -27.66 -5.08
N VAL A 15 -11.15 -28.76 -5.73
CA VAL A 15 -10.14 -28.76 -6.79
C VAL A 15 -10.76 -28.71 -8.18
N TRP A 16 -12.07 -28.91 -8.35
CA TRP A 16 -12.74 -28.83 -9.66
C TRP A 16 -12.87 -27.36 -10.11
N PRO A 17 -12.04 -26.88 -11.06
CA PRO A 17 -12.29 -25.60 -11.67
C PRO A 17 -13.38 -25.87 -12.71
N ALA A 18 -14.62 -25.49 -12.41
CA ALA A 18 -15.59 -25.31 -13.49
C ALA A 18 -15.03 -24.20 -14.38
N VAL A 19 -14.37 -24.60 -15.48
CA VAL A 19 -14.04 -23.71 -16.58
C VAL A 19 -15.39 -23.28 -17.16
N LEU A 20 -15.90 -22.16 -16.66
CA LEU A 20 -16.99 -21.46 -17.30
C LEU A 20 -16.40 -20.92 -18.61
N PHE A 21 -16.61 -21.66 -19.69
CA PHE A 21 -16.46 -21.11 -21.02
C PHE A 21 -17.42 -19.92 -21.11
N ALA A 22 -16.87 -18.74 -21.40
CA ALA A 22 -17.64 -17.54 -21.64
C ALA A 22 -18.59 -17.80 -22.82
N GLN A 23 -19.85 -18.11 -22.52
CA GLN A 23 -20.90 -18.13 -23.53
C GLN A 23 -21.20 -16.68 -23.88
N HIS A 24 -20.97 -16.31 -25.15
CA HIS A 24 -21.40 -15.02 -25.67
C HIS A 24 -22.92 -14.91 -25.51
N ARG A 25 -23.37 -14.06 -24.57
CA ARG A 25 -24.78 -13.88 -24.22
C ARG A 25 -25.61 -13.25 -25.35
N PHE A 26 -24.95 -12.72 -26.37
CA PHE A 26 -25.58 -12.12 -27.54
C PHE A 26 -25.03 -12.79 -28.82
N PRO A 27 -25.90 -13.19 -29.76
CA PRO A 27 -25.46 -13.61 -31.09
C PRO A 27 -24.75 -12.43 -31.77
N ARG A 28 -23.67 -12.73 -32.49
CA ARG A 28 -22.90 -11.68 -33.20
C ARG A 28 -23.77 -11.10 -34.32
N PRO A 29 -23.75 -9.79 -34.58
CA PRO A 29 -24.38 -9.21 -35.75
C PRO A 29 -23.77 -9.83 -37.01
N GLU A 30 -24.60 -10.37 -37.90
CA GLU A 30 -24.14 -10.86 -39.20
C GLU A 30 -23.89 -9.65 -40.11
N PHE A 31 -22.64 -9.46 -40.53
CA PHE A 31 -22.30 -8.42 -41.52
C PHE A 31 -22.38 -9.04 -42.92
N GLU A 32 -23.01 -8.35 -43.88
CA GLU A 32 -23.21 -8.83 -45.26
C GLU A 32 -21.90 -8.93 -46.09
N SER A 33 -20.77 -8.48 -45.56
CA SER A 33 -19.47 -8.53 -46.24
C SER A 33 -18.59 -9.61 -45.60
N GLY A 34 -17.66 -10.19 -46.39
CA GLY A 34 -16.68 -11.22 -46.00
C GLY A 34 -15.66 -10.79 -44.93
N TYR A 35 -16.12 -10.05 -43.93
CA TYR A 35 -15.43 -9.64 -42.73
C TYR A 35 -15.11 -10.89 -41.90
N VAL A 36 -13.86 -11.31 -41.97
CA VAL A 36 -13.30 -12.30 -41.05
C VAL A 36 -13.05 -11.58 -39.74
N TYR A 37 -13.79 -11.93 -38.69
CA TYR A 37 -13.50 -11.40 -37.36
C TYR A 37 -12.03 -11.67 -37.04
N PRO A 38 -11.25 -10.66 -36.62
CA PRO A 38 -9.91 -10.92 -36.14
C PRO A 38 -10.01 -11.92 -34.98
N GLU A 39 -9.21 -12.98 -35.05
CA GLU A 39 -9.07 -13.90 -33.93
C GLU A 39 -8.57 -13.07 -32.74
N HIS A 40 -9.48 -12.79 -31.80
CA HIS A 40 -9.09 -12.19 -30.55
C HIS A 40 -8.21 -13.22 -29.85
N GLN A 41 -6.89 -13.03 -29.96
CA GLN A 41 -5.94 -13.60 -29.03
C GLN A 41 -6.29 -13.01 -27.67
N MET A 42 -7.19 -13.67 -26.93
CA MET A 42 -7.25 -13.44 -25.51
C MET A 42 -5.86 -13.84 -25.01
N PRO A 43 -5.07 -12.91 -24.44
CA PRO A 43 -3.79 -13.28 -23.87
C PRO A 43 -4.07 -14.43 -22.90
N LEU A 44 -3.33 -15.54 -23.06
CA LEU A 44 -3.43 -16.72 -22.20
C LEU A 44 -3.38 -16.21 -20.76
N HIS A 45 -4.52 -16.24 -20.06
CA HIS A 45 -4.53 -16.06 -18.62
C HIS A 45 -3.52 -17.07 -18.08
N ARG A 46 -2.54 -16.61 -17.28
CA ARG A 46 -1.66 -17.53 -16.54
C ARG A 46 -2.55 -18.59 -15.94
N ALA A 47 -2.26 -19.87 -16.22
CA ALA A 47 -3.09 -20.96 -15.74
C ALA A 47 -3.35 -20.77 -14.23
N PRO A 48 -4.58 -20.99 -13.73
CA PRO A 48 -4.97 -20.65 -12.36
C PRO A 48 -4.03 -21.25 -11.30
N VAL A 49 -3.36 -22.36 -11.63
CA VAL A 49 -2.29 -22.99 -10.85
C VAL A 49 -1.18 -22.01 -10.45
N TRP A 50 -0.76 -21.12 -11.36
CA TRP A 50 0.31 -20.15 -11.11
C TRP A 50 -0.08 -19.13 -10.03
N GLU A 51 -1.35 -18.73 -9.95
CA GLU A 51 -1.79 -17.80 -8.89
C GLU A 51 -1.65 -18.41 -7.49
N TYR A 52 -1.95 -19.71 -7.36
CA TYR A 52 -1.78 -20.43 -6.10
C TYR A 52 -0.30 -20.68 -5.77
N ILE A 53 0.53 -20.95 -6.79
CA ILE A 53 1.99 -21.05 -6.61
C ILE A 53 2.52 -19.70 -6.11
N ASP A 54 2.14 -18.60 -6.75
CA ASP A 54 2.57 -17.26 -6.35
C ASP A 54 2.19 -16.94 -4.89
N LEU A 55 1.00 -17.39 -4.47
CA LEU A 55 0.53 -17.25 -3.10
C LEU A 55 1.35 -18.10 -2.12
N ALA A 56 1.65 -19.36 -2.48
CA ALA A 56 2.48 -20.24 -1.68
C ALA A 56 3.90 -19.67 -1.53
N VAL A 57 4.48 -19.12 -2.61
CA VAL A 57 5.77 -18.44 -2.60
C VAL A 57 5.72 -17.19 -1.70
N LEU A 58 4.63 -16.42 -1.72
CA LEU A 58 4.45 -15.25 -0.83
C LEU A 58 4.48 -15.66 0.65
N ILE A 59 3.71 -16.70 1.02
CA ILE A 59 3.66 -17.21 2.40
C ILE A 59 5.03 -17.75 2.82
N GLY A 60 5.70 -18.51 1.94
CA GLY A 60 7.04 -19.03 2.16
C GLY A 60 8.06 -17.91 2.39
N ALA A 61 8.05 -16.90 1.52
CA ALA A 61 8.93 -15.74 1.63
C ALA A 61 8.67 -14.92 2.90
N LEU A 62 7.41 -14.70 3.28
CA LEU A 62 7.04 -14.01 4.52
C LEU A 62 7.47 -14.79 5.77
N SER A 63 7.28 -16.10 5.76
CA SER A 63 7.71 -16.98 6.85
C SER A 63 9.22 -16.98 7.01
N LEU A 64 9.94 -17.07 5.88
CA LEU A 64 11.39 -16.97 5.85
C LEU A 64 11.88 -15.59 6.31
N ALA A 65 11.26 -14.50 5.85
CA ALA A 65 11.58 -13.14 6.29
C ALA A 65 11.39 -12.98 7.81
N SER A 66 10.30 -13.53 8.35
CA SER A 66 9.99 -13.49 9.78
C SER A 66 11.03 -14.28 10.59
N TRP A 67 11.41 -15.47 10.12
CA TRP A 67 12.45 -16.27 10.75
C TRP A 67 13.83 -15.60 10.68
N LEU A 68 14.20 -15.03 9.54
CA LEU A 68 15.46 -14.32 9.35
C LEU A 68 15.55 -13.05 10.19
N ALA A 69 14.47 -12.30 10.32
CA ALA A 69 14.42 -11.05 11.08
C ALA A 69 14.36 -11.28 12.59
N LEU A 70 13.59 -12.27 13.05
CA LEU A 70 13.33 -12.46 14.49
C LEU A 70 14.26 -13.50 15.14
N LYS A 71 14.45 -14.66 14.50
CA LYS A 71 15.16 -15.80 15.09
C LYS A 71 16.64 -15.82 14.66
N LYS A 72 16.92 -15.92 13.36
CA LYS A 72 18.31 -16.00 12.86
C LYS A 72 19.05 -14.66 12.95
N ARG A 73 18.31 -13.54 12.94
CA ARG A 73 18.84 -12.16 12.99
C ARG A 73 19.93 -11.89 11.94
N SER A 74 19.75 -12.41 10.73
CA SER A 74 20.75 -12.29 9.65
C SER A 74 20.32 -11.25 8.62
N ARG A 75 21.07 -10.14 8.55
CA ARG A 75 20.88 -9.12 7.51
C ARG A 75 21.16 -9.67 6.11
N GLN A 76 22.23 -10.44 5.95
CA GLN A 76 22.61 -10.99 4.65
C GLN A 76 21.50 -11.89 4.09
N GLY A 77 20.85 -12.69 4.94
CA GLY A 77 19.68 -13.48 4.55
C GLY A 77 18.51 -12.61 4.05
N LEU A 78 18.22 -11.50 4.74
CA LEU A 78 17.16 -10.57 4.31
C LEU A 78 17.47 -9.90 2.97
N VAL A 79 18.74 -9.58 2.71
CA VAL A 79 19.18 -9.01 1.41
C VAL A 79 19.01 -10.04 0.30
N TRP A 80 19.46 -11.28 0.49
CA TRP A 80 19.27 -12.35 -0.50
C TRP A 80 17.78 -12.63 -0.77
N LEU A 81 16.95 -12.62 0.28
CA LEU A 81 15.51 -12.74 0.11
C LEU A 81 14.90 -11.57 -0.67
N SER A 82 15.44 -10.36 -0.48
CA SER A 82 15.04 -9.17 -1.25
C SER A 82 15.40 -9.33 -2.72
N VAL A 83 16.58 -9.85 -3.04
CA VAL A 83 17.01 -10.14 -4.43
C VAL A 83 16.09 -11.20 -5.05
N PHE A 84 15.80 -12.29 -4.33
CA PHE A 84 14.85 -13.30 -4.78
C PHE A 84 13.46 -12.71 -5.05
N SER A 85 12.94 -11.91 -4.12
CA SER A 85 11.62 -11.30 -4.25
C SER A 85 11.55 -10.29 -5.39
N LEU A 86 12.65 -9.58 -5.65
CA LEU A 86 12.77 -8.68 -6.79
C LEU A 86 12.75 -9.45 -8.11
N ALA A 87 13.50 -10.55 -8.21
CA ALA A 87 13.50 -11.40 -9.40
C ALA A 87 12.13 -12.08 -9.63
N TYR A 88 11.53 -12.65 -8.57
CA TYR A 88 10.29 -13.41 -8.66
C TYR A 88 9.05 -12.51 -8.74
N PHE A 89 8.77 -11.70 -7.72
CA PHE A 89 7.57 -10.85 -7.68
C PHE A 89 7.68 -9.59 -8.53
N GLY A 90 8.90 -9.10 -8.77
CA GLY A 90 9.15 -7.98 -9.67
C GLY A 90 9.14 -8.43 -11.12
N PHE A 91 10.25 -8.99 -11.60
CA PHE A 91 10.44 -9.29 -13.04
C PHE A 91 9.65 -10.51 -13.52
N PHE A 92 9.70 -11.64 -12.83
CA PHE A 92 9.00 -12.85 -13.30
C PHE A 92 7.48 -12.71 -13.27
N ARG A 93 6.88 -12.04 -12.28
CA ARG A 93 5.44 -11.74 -12.23
C ARG A 93 5.05 -10.38 -12.82
N GLU A 94 6.00 -9.62 -13.34
CA GLU A 94 5.77 -8.28 -13.89
C GLU A 94 5.04 -7.34 -12.90
N GLY A 95 5.28 -7.53 -11.60
CA GLY A 95 4.71 -6.72 -10.52
C GLY A 95 3.21 -6.91 -10.24
N CYS A 96 2.51 -7.86 -10.85
CA CYS A 96 1.08 -8.10 -10.63
C CYS A 96 0.78 -9.54 -10.21
N VAL A 97 -0.12 -9.83 -9.26
CA VAL A 97 -0.89 -8.92 -8.39
C VAL A 97 0.01 -8.35 -7.28
N CYS A 98 0.08 -7.01 -7.14
CA CYS A 98 0.79 -6.36 -6.04
C CYS A 98 -0.13 -6.09 -4.84
N SER A 99 0.40 -6.27 -3.63
CA SER A 99 -0.29 -5.96 -2.37
C SER A 99 -0.58 -4.46 -2.20
N VAL A 100 0.12 -3.58 -2.93
CA VAL A 100 -0.10 -2.14 -2.89
C VAL A 100 -1.34 -1.75 -3.71
N GLY A 101 -1.46 -2.25 -4.95
CA GLY A 101 -2.60 -2.01 -5.81
C GLY A 101 -3.87 -2.77 -5.38
N SER A 102 -3.72 -3.89 -4.66
CA SER A 102 -4.86 -4.63 -4.13
C SER A 102 -5.68 -3.84 -3.10
N VAL A 103 -5.12 -2.79 -2.48
CA VAL A 103 -5.86 -1.86 -1.61
C VAL A 103 -7.07 -1.27 -2.34
N GLN A 104 -6.89 -0.85 -3.60
CA GLN A 104 -7.99 -0.27 -4.38
C GLN A 104 -8.95 -1.32 -4.91
N ASN A 105 -8.46 -2.53 -5.21
CA ASN A 105 -9.35 -3.65 -5.55
C ASN A 105 -10.30 -3.96 -4.39
N VAL A 106 -9.76 -4.09 -3.18
CA VAL A 106 -10.53 -4.32 -1.96
C VAL A 106 -11.49 -3.17 -1.68
N ALA A 107 -11.05 -1.91 -1.83
CA ALA A 107 -11.94 -0.77 -1.72
C ALA A 107 -13.09 -0.83 -2.74
N LEU A 108 -12.82 -1.18 -4.00
CA LEU A 108 -13.85 -1.27 -5.04
C LEU A 108 -14.94 -2.30 -4.67
N ALA A 109 -14.59 -3.51 -4.22
CA ALA A 109 -15.60 -4.49 -3.83
C ALA A 109 -16.31 -4.18 -2.52
N LEU A 110 -15.65 -3.51 -1.58
CA LEU A 110 -16.30 -3.12 -0.33
C LEU A 110 -17.42 -2.09 -0.55
N PHE A 111 -17.29 -1.24 -1.57
CA PHE A 111 -18.23 -0.15 -1.84
C PHE A 111 -19.15 -0.41 -3.05
N ASN A 112 -18.90 -1.43 -3.86
CA ASN A 112 -19.71 -1.77 -5.03
C ASN A 112 -20.07 -3.25 -5.06
N GLU A 113 -21.35 -3.54 -4.91
CA GLU A 113 -21.90 -4.91 -4.86
C GLU A 113 -21.73 -5.68 -6.18
N GLY A 114 -21.54 -4.97 -7.30
CA GLY A 114 -21.35 -5.56 -8.63
C GLY A 114 -19.94 -6.07 -8.93
N TYR A 115 -18.97 -5.86 -8.05
CA TYR A 115 -17.56 -6.25 -8.29
C TYR A 115 -17.13 -7.41 -7.39
N ALA A 116 -16.91 -8.58 -7.98
CA ALA A 116 -16.36 -9.74 -7.29
C ALA A 116 -14.82 -9.77 -7.38
N ILE A 117 -14.14 -9.78 -6.24
CA ILE A 117 -12.66 -9.89 -6.18
C ILE A 117 -12.23 -11.35 -6.22
N PRO A 118 -11.24 -11.71 -7.05
CA PRO A 118 -10.60 -13.03 -7.00
C PRO A 118 -9.99 -13.30 -5.62
N ILE A 119 -10.21 -14.49 -5.07
CA ILE A 119 -9.73 -14.85 -3.72
C ILE A 119 -8.21 -14.69 -3.58
N THR A 120 -7.46 -14.93 -4.66
CA THR A 120 -6.01 -14.77 -4.73
C THR A 120 -5.61 -13.32 -4.47
N VAL A 121 -6.27 -12.34 -5.11
CA VAL A 121 -6.03 -10.89 -4.90
C VAL A 121 -6.30 -10.49 -3.45
N LEU A 122 -7.39 -10.99 -2.86
CA LEU A 122 -7.73 -10.74 -1.46
C LEU A 122 -6.67 -11.30 -0.51
N LEU A 123 -6.16 -12.51 -0.77
CA LEU A 123 -5.12 -13.11 0.05
C LEU A 123 -3.77 -12.39 -0.11
N PHE A 124 -3.42 -11.92 -1.30
CA PHE A 124 -2.25 -11.05 -1.53
C PHE A 124 -2.34 -9.73 -0.74
N PHE A 125 -3.55 -9.22 -0.48
CA PHE A 125 -3.79 -8.07 0.39
C PHE A 125 -3.70 -8.41 1.88
N LEU A 126 -4.38 -9.49 2.32
CA LEU A 126 -4.54 -9.83 3.74
C LEU A 126 -3.31 -10.48 4.36
N ILE A 127 -2.62 -11.38 3.66
CA ILE A 127 -1.51 -12.15 4.24
C ILE A 127 -0.40 -11.23 4.77
N PRO A 128 0.11 -10.22 4.02
CA PRO A 128 1.14 -9.35 4.58
C PRO A 128 0.64 -8.47 5.74
N LEU A 129 -0.66 -8.15 5.83
CA LEU A 129 -1.25 -7.47 6.99
C LEU A 129 -1.30 -8.37 8.22
N ILE A 130 -1.68 -9.65 8.05
CA ILE A 130 -1.67 -10.65 9.12
C ILE A 130 -0.24 -10.85 9.64
N PHE A 131 0.74 -10.98 8.74
CA PHE A 131 2.15 -11.04 9.12
C PHE A 131 2.62 -9.74 9.80
N ALA A 132 2.13 -8.57 9.38
CA ALA A 132 2.41 -7.31 10.06
C ALA A 132 1.88 -7.28 11.50
N LEU A 133 0.68 -7.83 11.72
CA LEU A 133 0.09 -7.98 13.04
C LEU A 133 0.80 -9.03 13.90
N ALA A 134 1.42 -10.05 13.31
CA ALA A 134 2.11 -11.09 14.07
C ALA A 134 3.57 -10.73 14.38
N PHE A 135 4.31 -10.24 13.38
CA PHE A 135 5.77 -10.16 13.35
C PHE A 135 6.32 -8.75 13.07
N GLY A 136 5.45 -7.76 12.89
CA GLY A 136 5.81 -6.41 12.43
C GLY A 136 6.01 -6.36 10.91
N ARG A 137 6.59 -5.27 10.39
CA ARG A 137 6.69 -5.01 8.93
C ARG A 137 7.69 -5.87 8.14
N VAL A 138 7.65 -7.19 8.33
CA VAL A 138 8.51 -8.19 7.65
C VAL A 138 8.30 -8.23 6.14
N PHE A 139 7.10 -7.90 5.65
CA PHE A 139 6.84 -7.78 4.21
C PHE A 139 7.76 -6.75 3.56
N CYS A 140 7.90 -5.58 4.19
CA CYS A 140 8.79 -4.54 3.69
C CYS A 140 10.27 -4.89 3.90
N ALA A 141 10.62 -5.77 4.85
CA ALA A 141 12.01 -6.11 5.15
C ALA A 141 12.73 -6.77 3.98
N GLY A 142 12.05 -7.67 3.25
CA GLY A 142 12.65 -8.32 2.08
C GLY A 142 11.71 -9.09 1.16
N VAL A 143 10.39 -8.97 1.30
CA VAL A 143 9.42 -9.65 0.41
C VAL A 143 8.84 -8.70 -0.64
N CYS A 144 8.65 -7.43 -0.28
CA CYS A 144 8.13 -6.42 -1.19
C CYS A 144 9.17 -6.08 -2.28
N PRO A 145 8.89 -6.32 -3.59
CA PRO A 145 9.84 -6.03 -4.66
C PRO A 145 10.15 -4.53 -4.78
N LEU A 146 9.15 -3.66 -4.51
CA LEU A 146 9.30 -2.20 -4.46
C LEU A 146 10.27 -1.76 -3.35
N GLY A 147 10.22 -2.46 -2.22
CA GLY A 147 11.14 -2.22 -1.12
C GLY A 147 12.53 -2.75 -1.40
N ALA A 148 12.63 -3.92 -2.05
CA ALA A 148 13.88 -4.56 -2.40
C ALA A 148 14.72 -3.69 -3.36
N ILE A 149 14.14 -3.19 -4.45
CA ILE A 149 14.87 -2.34 -5.40
C ILE A 149 15.40 -1.06 -4.75
N GLN A 150 14.65 -0.49 -3.79
CA GLN A 150 15.06 0.71 -3.06
C GLN A 150 16.11 0.45 -1.98
N GLU A 151 16.11 -0.73 -1.36
CA GLU A 151 17.16 -1.10 -0.41
C GLU A 151 18.49 -1.38 -1.12
N LEU A 152 18.43 -2.00 -2.31
CA LEU A 152 19.61 -2.33 -3.11
C LEU A 152 20.27 -1.11 -3.76
N THR A 153 19.51 -0.03 -4.01
CA THR A 153 20.01 1.22 -4.58
C THR A 153 20.52 2.22 -3.53
N GLY A 154 20.22 1.99 -2.26
CA GLY A 154 20.61 2.89 -1.16
C GLY A 154 22.07 2.74 -0.74
N PHE A 155 22.96 3.57 -1.32
CA PHE A 155 24.39 3.60 -0.97
C PHE A 155 24.74 4.60 0.15
N ARG A 156 24.15 5.81 0.13
CA ARG A 156 24.48 6.88 1.09
C ARG A 156 23.24 7.32 1.85
N THR A 157 23.29 7.33 3.18
CA THR A 157 22.10 7.58 4.01
C THR A 157 22.10 9.02 4.51
N VAL A 158 21.32 9.89 3.88
CA VAL A 158 21.11 11.28 4.34
C VAL A 158 19.83 11.31 5.18
N LYS A 159 19.95 11.81 6.42
CA LYS A 159 18.80 12.04 7.29
C LYS A 159 18.16 13.38 6.92
N LEU A 160 16.83 13.38 6.76
CA LEU A 160 16.08 14.61 6.50
C LEU A 160 15.85 15.38 7.81
N PRO A 161 15.75 16.72 7.76
CA PRO A 161 15.39 17.49 8.94
C PRO A 161 14.00 17.09 9.43
N LYS A 162 13.82 17.03 10.76
CA LYS A 162 12.58 16.55 11.40
C LYS A 162 11.31 17.25 10.92
N ALA A 163 11.40 18.55 10.59
CA ALA A 163 10.26 19.33 10.08
C ALA A 163 9.77 18.82 8.72
N VAL A 164 10.69 18.58 7.77
CA VAL A 164 10.37 18.06 6.44
C VAL A 164 9.85 16.64 6.55
N GLU A 165 10.49 15.81 7.37
CA GLU A 165 10.04 14.44 7.59
C GLU A 165 8.62 14.38 8.16
N SER A 166 8.28 15.28 9.10
CA SER A 166 6.94 15.34 9.69
C SER A 166 5.84 15.65 8.67
N ILE A 167 6.13 16.50 7.67
CA ILE A 167 5.19 16.82 6.59
C ILE A 167 5.09 15.65 5.61
N MET A 168 6.23 15.08 5.20
CA MET A 168 6.25 14.01 4.21
C MET A 168 5.61 12.71 4.71
N ILE A 169 5.64 12.44 6.02
CA ILE A 169 4.96 11.27 6.63
C ILE A 169 3.43 11.37 6.52
N SER A 170 2.86 12.55 6.32
CA SER A 170 1.40 12.71 6.11
C SER A 170 0.96 12.37 4.68
N ILE A 171 1.86 12.44 3.69
CA ILE A 171 1.54 12.19 2.27
C ILE A 171 0.96 10.78 2.04
N PRO A 172 1.54 9.68 2.58
CA PRO A 172 0.97 8.34 2.43
C PRO A 172 -0.48 8.21 2.91
N PHE A 173 -0.86 8.92 3.98
CA PHE A 173 -2.22 8.89 4.52
C PHE A 173 -3.19 9.59 3.57
N ILE A 174 -2.80 10.76 3.05
CA ILE A 174 -3.58 11.50 2.05
C ILE A 174 -3.73 10.66 0.78
N TYR A 175 -2.63 10.07 0.30
CA TYR A 175 -2.62 9.26 -0.90
C TYR A 175 -3.47 8.00 -0.76
N LEU A 176 -3.40 7.31 0.39
CA LEU A 176 -4.29 6.18 0.71
C LEU A 176 -5.76 6.62 0.66
N GLY A 177 -6.09 7.72 1.32
CA GLY A 177 -7.46 8.23 1.39
C GLY A 177 -8.03 8.59 0.01
N ILE A 178 -7.28 9.33 -0.81
CA ILE A 178 -7.69 9.70 -2.18
C ILE A 178 -7.81 8.44 -3.06
N SER A 179 -6.89 7.49 -2.92
CA SER A 179 -6.91 6.23 -3.68
C SER A 179 -8.13 5.38 -3.36
N VAL A 180 -8.51 5.30 -2.08
CA VAL A 180 -9.72 4.60 -1.63
C VAL A 180 -10.98 5.34 -2.11
N LEU A 181 -11.04 6.67 -1.98
CA LEU A 181 -12.15 7.48 -2.48
C LEU A 181 -12.37 7.27 -3.99
N SER A 182 -11.29 7.27 -4.76
CA SER A 182 -11.35 7.14 -6.21
C SER A 182 -11.76 5.73 -6.65
N ALA A 183 -11.31 4.70 -5.93
CA ALA A 183 -11.72 3.32 -6.16
C ALA A 183 -13.19 3.09 -5.76
N ALA A 184 -13.62 3.63 -4.62
CA ALA A 184 -15.00 3.53 -4.14
C ALA A 184 -16.00 4.21 -5.09
N THR A 185 -15.57 5.26 -5.80
CA THR A 185 -16.40 6.03 -6.76
C THR A 185 -16.27 5.54 -8.20
N GLU A 186 -15.66 4.38 -8.44
CA GLU A 186 -15.48 3.77 -9.78
C GLU A 186 -14.77 4.70 -10.78
N SER A 187 -13.94 5.62 -10.30
CA SER A 187 -13.30 6.63 -11.17
C SER A 187 -12.03 6.10 -11.83
N GLN A 188 -11.01 5.76 -11.04
CA GLN A 188 -9.74 5.24 -11.53
C GLN A 188 -8.89 4.63 -10.41
N PHE A 189 -8.01 3.71 -10.80
CA PHE A 189 -7.00 3.11 -9.93
C PHE A 189 -5.72 3.97 -9.88
N LEU A 190 -5.73 5.05 -9.09
CA LEU A 190 -4.57 5.97 -8.96
C LEU A 190 -3.26 5.26 -8.60
N ILE A 191 -3.29 4.22 -7.78
CA ILE A 191 -2.08 3.50 -7.39
C ILE A 191 -1.47 2.85 -8.64
N CYS A 192 -2.23 2.01 -9.34
CA CYS A 192 -1.73 1.32 -10.52
C CYS A 192 -1.38 2.28 -11.67
N ARG A 193 -2.07 3.41 -11.78
CA ARG A 193 -1.84 4.41 -12.85
C ARG A 193 -0.61 5.30 -12.62
N TYR A 194 -0.14 5.43 -11.38
CA TYR A 194 1.02 6.27 -11.05
C TYR A 194 2.14 5.49 -10.36
N ASP A 195 2.04 4.16 -10.26
CA ASP A 195 3.11 3.32 -9.73
C ASP A 195 4.23 3.17 -10.78
N PRO A 196 5.38 3.85 -10.60
CA PRO A 196 6.43 3.82 -11.60
C PRO A 196 7.13 2.45 -11.67
N PHE A 197 7.02 1.64 -10.63
CA PHE A 197 7.73 0.39 -10.52
C PHE A 197 7.05 -0.73 -11.31
N VAL A 198 5.72 -0.69 -11.45
CA VAL A 198 5.02 -1.61 -12.37
C VAL A 198 5.52 -1.41 -13.80
N GLY A 199 5.72 -0.15 -14.20
CA GLY A 199 6.34 0.20 -15.48
C GLY A 199 7.75 -0.37 -15.66
N ILE A 200 8.60 -0.23 -14.62
CA ILE A 200 9.96 -0.79 -14.62
C ILE A 200 9.94 -2.32 -14.73
N PHE A 201 9.05 -3.00 -14.01
CA PHE A 201 9.00 -4.46 -14.01
C PHE A 201 8.42 -5.06 -15.30
N ARG A 202 7.55 -4.32 -15.99
CA ARG A 202 6.99 -4.72 -17.30
C ARG A 202 7.86 -4.35 -18.50
N LEU A 203 8.87 -3.50 -18.28
CA LEU A 203 9.67 -2.89 -19.36
C LEU A 203 8.81 -2.15 -20.41
N ASP A 204 7.56 -1.81 -20.05
CA ASP A 204 6.60 -1.11 -20.88
C ASP A 204 5.89 -0.06 -20.01
N ALA A 205 6.28 1.19 -20.19
CA ALA A 205 5.71 2.30 -19.43
C ALA A 205 5.66 3.61 -20.23
N PRO A 206 4.62 4.43 -20.01
CA PRO A 206 4.58 5.78 -20.53
C PRO A 206 5.74 6.60 -19.95
N TYR A 207 6.24 7.55 -20.75
CA TYR A 207 7.38 8.41 -20.42
C TYR A 207 7.27 9.08 -19.03
N THR A 208 6.05 9.46 -18.61
CA THR A 208 5.79 10.07 -17.30
C THR A 208 6.10 9.13 -16.13
N MET A 209 5.74 7.85 -16.24
CA MET A 209 6.03 6.84 -15.21
C MET A 209 7.53 6.58 -15.11
N ILE A 210 8.22 6.51 -16.26
CA ILE A 210 9.68 6.27 -16.31
C ILE A 210 10.40 7.43 -15.62
N ILE A 211 10.11 8.67 -15.99
CA ILE A 211 10.75 9.85 -15.40
C ILE A 211 10.51 9.88 -13.87
N PHE A 212 9.27 9.66 -13.43
CA PHE A 212 8.95 9.63 -12.00
C PHE A 212 9.67 8.49 -11.26
N GLY A 213 9.74 7.30 -11.86
CA GLY A 213 10.47 6.15 -11.32
C GLY A 213 11.97 6.39 -11.20
N SER A 214 12.57 6.92 -12.26
CA SER A 214 13.99 7.28 -12.27
C SER A 214 14.31 8.33 -11.21
N LEU A 215 13.49 9.39 -11.08
CA LEU A 215 13.64 10.39 -10.03
C LEU A 215 13.55 9.78 -8.63
N LEU A 216 12.60 8.85 -8.41
CA LEU A 216 12.48 8.15 -7.14
C LEU A 216 13.65 7.22 -6.84
N LEU A 217 14.23 6.56 -7.85
CA LEU A 217 15.42 5.72 -7.67
C LEU A 217 16.66 6.57 -7.41
N VAL A 218 16.83 7.69 -8.12
CA VAL A 218 17.92 8.66 -7.87
C VAL A 218 17.80 9.24 -6.46
N ALA A 219 16.59 9.63 -6.04
CA ALA A 219 16.34 10.04 -4.66
C ALA A 219 16.64 8.90 -3.67
N GLY A 220 16.38 7.64 -4.07
CA GLY A 220 16.67 6.41 -3.33
C GLY A 220 18.14 6.20 -2.98
N ILE A 221 19.06 6.75 -3.79
CA ILE A 221 20.51 6.69 -3.55
C ILE A 221 20.89 7.44 -2.27
N PHE A 222 20.20 8.55 -1.97
CA PHE A 222 20.46 9.44 -0.83
C PHE A 222 19.50 9.21 0.34
N ILE A 223 18.21 9.00 0.03
CA ILE A 223 17.14 8.79 0.99
C ILE A 223 16.76 7.31 0.91
N ASN A 224 16.94 6.56 1.98
CA ASN A 224 16.62 5.13 1.94
C ASN A 224 15.10 4.93 1.85
N ARG A 225 14.66 4.18 0.83
CA ARG A 225 13.27 3.81 0.56
C ARG A 225 12.28 5.00 0.53
N PRO A 226 12.46 5.96 -0.38
CA PRO A 226 11.65 7.18 -0.42
C PRO A 226 10.18 6.85 -0.71
N TYR A 227 9.91 5.87 -1.59
CA TYR A 227 8.53 5.44 -1.88
C TYR A 227 7.88 4.78 -0.66
N CYS A 228 8.55 3.81 -0.02
CA CYS A 228 7.98 3.14 1.16
C CYS A 228 7.76 4.07 2.36
N ARG A 229 8.48 5.20 2.45
CA ARG A 229 8.35 6.19 3.53
C ARG A 229 7.28 7.24 3.24
N TYR A 230 7.24 7.76 2.01
CA TYR A 230 6.52 8.99 1.70
C TYR A 230 5.41 8.87 0.66
N LEU A 231 5.29 7.72 -0.02
CA LEU A 231 4.26 7.53 -1.05
C LEU A 231 3.42 6.27 -0.86
N CYS A 232 3.98 5.19 -0.30
CA CYS A 232 3.31 3.89 -0.28
C CYS A 232 2.04 3.89 0.60
N PRO A 233 0.84 3.75 0.02
CA PRO A 233 -0.42 3.79 0.77
C PRO A 233 -0.61 2.50 1.60
N TYR A 234 -0.15 1.35 1.09
CA TYR A 234 -0.13 0.09 1.83
C TYR A 234 0.80 0.14 3.04
N GLY A 235 1.85 0.98 2.98
CA GLY A 235 2.74 1.24 4.11
C GLY A 235 2.05 1.87 5.32
N VAL A 236 0.94 2.59 5.12
CA VAL A 236 0.09 3.13 6.20
C VAL A 236 -0.63 2.01 6.92
N LEU A 237 -1.25 1.08 6.19
CA LEU A 237 -1.91 -0.09 6.79
C LEU A 237 -0.90 -0.94 7.55
N LEU A 238 0.25 -1.25 6.93
CA LEU A 238 1.33 -1.97 7.61
C LEU A 238 1.87 -1.21 8.84
N ASN A 239 1.83 0.14 8.87
CA ASN A 239 2.14 0.94 10.06
C ASN A 239 1.24 0.57 11.21
N ILE A 240 -0.06 0.66 10.96
CA ILE A 240 -1.11 0.54 11.96
C ILE A 240 -1.09 -0.86 12.54
N PHE A 241 -1.10 -1.89 11.68
CA PHE A 241 -1.08 -3.29 12.11
C PHE A 241 0.22 -3.66 12.84
N SER A 242 1.37 -3.15 12.38
CA SER A 242 2.67 -3.40 13.04
C SER A 242 2.75 -2.78 14.44
N ARG A 243 2.01 -1.71 14.76
CA ARG A 243 1.99 -1.17 16.15
C ARG A 243 1.40 -2.17 17.14
N PHE A 244 0.43 -2.97 16.70
CA PHE A 244 -0.21 -4.02 17.48
C PHE A 244 0.54 -5.35 17.42
N SER A 245 1.74 -5.39 16.82
CA SER A 245 2.45 -6.65 16.65
C SER A 245 2.84 -7.30 17.97
N HIS A 246 2.51 -8.57 18.13
CA HIS A 246 2.89 -9.38 19.30
C HIS A 246 4.40 -9.59 19.38
N ARG A 247 5.00 -10.08 18.28
CA ARG A 247 6.45 -10.27 18.16
C ARG A 247 6.96 -9.24 17.17
N HIS A 248 8.00 -8.50 17.54
CA HIS A 248 8.60 -7.50 16.65
C HIS A 248 10.11 -7.64 16.72
N LEU A 249 10.80 -7.20 15.66
CA LEU A 249 12.26 -7.13 15.65
C LEU A 249 12.76 -6.29 16.83
N THR A 250 13.68 -6.87 17.61
CA THR A 250 14.40 -6.20 18.71
C THR A 250 15.84 -5.90 18.29
N ILE A 251 16.46 -4.84 18.83
CA ILE A 251 17.84 -4.46 18.47
C ILE A 251 18.87 -5.39 19.13
N THR A 252 18.67 -5.70 20.40
CA THR A 252 19.52 -6.59 21.20
C THR A 252 18.83 -7.94 21.41
N PRO A 253 19.57 -9.07 21.42
CA PRO A 253 19.02 -10.37 21.82
C PRO A 253 18.81 -10.47 23.34
N ALA A 254 19.62 -9.74 24.11
CA ALA A 254 19.54 -9.62 25.58
C ALA A 254 19.29 -8.16 26.00
N GLU A 255 19.57 -7.81 27.26
CA GLU A 255 19.40 -6.45 27.78
C GLU A 255 20.25 -5.41 27.04
N CYS A 256 19.73 -4.19 26.96
CA CYS A 256 20.37 -3.09 26.25
C CYS A 256 21.39 -2.37 27.14
N THR A 257 22.62 -2.20 26.64
CA THR A 257 23.72 -1.49 27.34
C THR A 257 23.74 0.02 27.07
N ASN A 258 22.72 0.58 26.42
CA ASN A 258 22.61 2.02 26.11
C ASN A 258 23.80 2.65 25.34
N CYS A 259 24.51 1.87 24.52
CA CYS A 259 25.67 2.30 23.73
C CYS A 259 25.39 3.32 22.60
N ARG A 260 24.11 3.63 22.31
CA ARG A 260 23.64 4.59 21.28
C ARG A 260 23.98 4.29 19.81
N LEU A 261 24.86 3.32 19.52
CA LEU A 261 25.29 2.96 18.15
C LEU A 261 24.16 2.69 17.15
N CYS A 262 23.05 2.12 17.64
CA CYS A 262 21.93 1.80 16.77
C CYS A 262 21.25 3.05 16.18
N GLU A 263 21.23 4.18 16.91
CA GLU A 263 20.56 5.44 16.54
C GLU A 263 21.14 6.06 15.26
N ASP A 264 22.47 6.08 15.14
CA ASP A 264 23.16 6.66 13.99
C ASP A 264 23.05 5.78 12.74
N VAL A 265 23.03 4.46 12.94
CA VAL A 265 23.00 3.47 11.86
C VAL A 265 21.61 3.35 11.23
N CYS A 266 20.55 3.69 11.96
CA CYS A 266 19.18 3.57 11.45
C CYS A 266 18.92 4.60 10.34
N PRO A 267 18.68 4.18 9.09
CA PRO A 267 18.43 5.13 8.00
C PRO A 267 16.99 5.70 8.02
N TYR A 268 16.15 5.20 8.94
CA TYR A 268 14.72 5.48 9.02
C TYR A 268 14.33 6.32 10.25
N ASP A 269 15.31 6.68 11.11
CA ASP A 269 15.07 7.34 12.40
C ASP A 269 13.93 6.69 13.21
N ALA A 270 13.91 5.34 13.15
CA ALA A 270 12.87 4.51 13.75
C ALA A 270 13.23 4.03 15.14
N ILE A 271 14.36 4.45 15.71
CA ILE A 271 14.83 4.03 17.03
C ILE A 271 14.42 5.05 18.06
N LEU A 272 13.82 4.55 19.14
CA LEU A 272 13.39 5.34 20.28
C LEU A 272 14.50 5.30 21.33
N PRO A 273 15.01 6.46 21.80
CA PRO A 273 16.08 6.51 22.81
C PRO A 273 15.58 6.02 24.18
N SER A 274 16.51 5.69 25.07
CA SER A 274 16.22 5.38 26.47
C SER A 274 15.76 6.64 27.22
N ASP A 275 14.80 6.51 28.14
CA ASP A 275 14.28 7.61 28.97
C ASP A 275 14.87 7.60 30.40
N ILE A 276 16.04 6.98 30.64
CA ILE A 276 16.63 6.83 31.98
C ILE A 276 16.92 8.18 32.64
N ASP A 277 17.50 9.13 31.89
CA ASP A 277 17.93 10.43 32.41
C ASP A 277 16.82 11.50 32.37
N ARG A 278 15.59 11.10 32.02
CA ARG A 278 14.50 12.05 31.79
C ARG A 278 13.87 12.48 33.11
N GLN A 279 13.80 13.80 33.34
CA GLN A 279 13.07 14.38 34.46
C GLN A 279 11.58 13.99 34.39
N VAL A 280 11.03 13.55 35.52
CA VAL A 280 9.61 13.20 35.65
C VAL A 280 8.79 14.48 35.60
N GLU A 281 8.01 14.67 34.52
CA GLU A 281 7.03 15.77 34.43
C GLU A 281 5.88 15.55 35.44
N ASN A 282 5.23 16.64 35.88
CA ASN A 282 4.09 16.56 36.79
C ASN A 282 2.95 15.70 36.17
N PRO A 283 2.50 14.62 36.84
CA PRO A 283 1.55 13.66 36.26
C PRO A 283 0.19 14.30 35.92
N LEU A 284 -0.24 15.32 36.67
CA LEU A 284 -1.46 16.09 36.37
C LEU A 284 -1.35 16.85 35.05
N LYS A 285 -0.19 17.43 34.75
CA LYS A 285 0.05 18.18 33.50
C LYS A 285 0.06 17.24 32.29
N GLU A 286 0.67 16.07 32.44
CA GLU A 286 0.67 15.04 31.40
C GLU A 286 -0.74 14.50 31.13
N ARG A 287 -1.51 14.19 32.19
CA ARG A 287 -2.90 13.74 32.08
C ARG A 287 -3.78 14.78 31.41
N ASN A 288 -3.68 16.06 31.81
CA ASN A 288 -4.47 17.13 31.21
C ASN A 288 -4.11 17.33 29.72
N ARG A 289 -2.82 17.30 29.36
CA ARG A 289 -2.38 17.37 27.96
C ARG A 289 -2.95 16.20 27.13
N PHE A 290 -2.92 14.99 27.68
CA PHE A 290 -3.48 13.81 27.04
C PHE A 290 -5.00 13.92 26.83
N LEU A 291 -5.75 14.35 27.86
CA LEU A 291 -7.20 14.56 27.78
C LEU A 291 -7.58 15.64 26.76
N ILE A 292 -6.85 16.77 26.74
CA ILE A 292 -7.05 17.84 25.75
C ILE A 292 -6.87 17.29 24.34
N TYR A 293 -5.80 16.54 24.08
CA TYR A 293 -5.56 16.00 22.73
C TYR A 293 -6.59 14.96 22.32
N ILE A 294 -7.07 14.12 23.24
CA ILE A 294 -8.19 13.21 22.98
C ILE A 294 -9.46 13.97 22.61
N LEU A 295 -9.79 15.02 23.37
CA LEU A 295 -10.98 15.84 23.11
C LEU A 295 -10.89 16.60 21.78
N LEU A 296 -9.67 16.92 21.33
CA LEU A 296 -9.45 17.54 20.01
C LEU A 296 -9.61 16.57 18.83
N VAL A 297 -9.50 15.25 19.03
CA VAL A 297 -9.68 14.26 17.93
C VAL A 297 -11.02 14.41 17.21
N PRO A 298 -12.20 14.41 17.88
CA PRO A 298 -13.47 14.60 17.19
C PRO A 298 -13.58 15.97 16.53
N LEU A 299 -12.99 17.02 17.11
CA LEU A 299 -12.96 18.35 16.49
C LEU A 299 -12.22 18.34 15.15
N PHE A 300 -11.03 17.71 15.10
CA PHE A 300 -10.30 17.55 13.84
C PHE A 300 -11.04 16.66 12.84
N ALA A 301 -11.74 15.63 13.29
CA ALA A 301 -12.56 14.78 12.42
C ALA A 301 -13.71 15.56 11.77
N VAL A 302 -14.44 16.37 12.55
CA VAL A 302 -15.53 17.23 12.05
C VAL A 302 -14.99 18.33 11.13
N GLY A 303 -13.90 19.00 11.52
CA GLY A 303 -13.24 20.00 10.68
C GLY A 303 -12.78 19.43 9.35
N GLY A 304 -12.18 18.23 9.37
CA GLY A 304 -11.80 17.49 8.16
C GLY A 304 -13.01 17.12 7.29
N ALA A 305 -14.10 16.64 7.89
CA ALA A 305 -15.33 16.31 7.17
C ALA A 305 -15.91 17.52 6.40
N ILE A 306 -15.97 18.69 7.04
CA ILE A 306 -16.47 19.92 6.44
C ILE A 306 -15.55 20.39 5.31
N LEU A 307 -14.24 20.43 5.57
CA LEU A 307 -13.24 20.86 4.59
C LEU A 307 -13.31 20.00 3.31
N PHE A 308 -13.28 18.68 3.46
CA PHE A 308 -13.27 17.77 2.31
C PHE A 308 -14.63 17.69 1.61
N ARG A 309 -15.74 17.89 2.33
CA ARG A 309 -17.06 18.05 1.69
C ARG A 309 -17.06 19.22 0.70
N ASN A 310 -16.48 20.36 1.08
CA ASN A 310 -16.36 21.54 0.21
C ASN A 310 -15.40 21.31 -0.96
N LEU A 311 -14.36 20.48 -0.78
CA LEU A 311 -13.43 20.08 -1.84
C LEU A 311 -13.98 18.98 -2.77
N SER A 312 -15.16 18.42 -2.48
CA SER A 312 -15.74 17.32 -3.28
C SER A 312 -15.90 17.60 -4.78
N PRO A 313 -16.23 18.83 -5.26
CA PRO A 313 -16.31 19.11 -6.70
C PRO A 313 -14.94 19.00 -7.41
N VAL A 314 -13.85 19.27 -6.69
CA VAL A 314 -12.49 19.11 -7.22
C VAL A 314 -12.17 17.62 -7.40
N PHE A 315 -12.49 16.79 -6.41
CA PHE A 315 -12.28 15.34 -6.49
C PHE A 315 -13.17 14.67 -7.54
N ALA A 316 -14.40 15.14 -7.76
CA ALA A 316 -15.28 14.64 -8.80
C ALA A 316 -14.65 14.77 -10.22
N GLY A 317 -13.77 15.76 -10.42
CA GLY A 317 -13.00 15.93 -11.66
C GLY A 317 -12.01 14.80 -11.95
N LEU A 318 -11.78 13.87 -11.01
CA LEU A 318 -11.00 12.65 -11.26
C LEU A 318 -11.76 11.63 -12.11
N ASN A 319 -13.09 11.72 -12.18
CA ASN A 319 -13.91 10.82 -12.99
C ASN A 319 -13.96 11.29 -14.45
N SER A 320 -13.78 10.36 -15.40
CA SER A 320 -13.79 10.65 -16.83
C SER A 320 -15.12 11.23 -17.32
N ASN A 321 -16.25 10.77 -16.78
CA ASN A 321 -17.58 11.22 -17.18
C ASN A 321 -17.84 12.65 -16.73
N VAL A 322 -17.34 13.05 -15.56
CA VAL A 322 -17.43 14.44 -15.06
C VAL A 322 -16.56 15.38 -15.91
N ARG A 323 -15.37 14.93 -16.32
CA ARG A 323 -14.53 15.69 -17.25
C ARG A 323 -15.18 15.86 -18.62
N LEU A 324 -15.77 14.78 -19.15
CA LEU A 324 -16.50 14.78 -20.41
C LEU A 324 -17.72 15.70 -20.35
N ALA A 325 -18.53 15.62 -19.28
CA ALA A 325 -19.69 16.48 -19.07
C ALA A 325 -19.28 17.97 -19.01
N ARG A 326 -18.15 18.28 -18.36
CA ARG A 326 -17.60 19.64 -18.33
C ARG A 326 -17.17 20.12 -19.72
N GLU A 327 -16.50 19.29 -20.51
CA GLU A 327 -16.09 19.63 -21.88
C GLU A 327 -17.32 19.93 -22.77
N ILE A 328 -18.36 19.08 -22.72
CA ILE A 328 -19.59 19.28 -23.49
C ILE A 328 -20.38 20.51 -23.03
N ARG A 329 -20.41 20.79 -21.72
CA ARG A 329 -21.02 22.01 -21.18
C ARG A 329 -20.32 23.28 -21.69
N VAL A 330 -18.98 23.27 -21.70
CA VAL A 330 -18.18 24.39 -22.23
C VAL A 330 -18.38 24.58 -23.72
N GLU A 331 -18.50 23.50 -24.50
CA GLU A 331 -18.83 23.58 -25.93
C GLU A 331 -20.20 24.24 -26.15
N LYS A 332 -21.20 23.90 -25.33
CA LYS A 332 -22.55 24.48 -25.40
C LYS A 332 -22.60 25.95 -25.01
N GLU A 333 -21.84 26.35 -23.99
CA GLU A 333 -21.85 27.71 -23.45
C GLU A 333 -20.97 28.67 -24.27
N ASN A 334 -19.81 28.21 -24.73
CA ASN A 334 -18.79 29.07 -25.36
C ASN A 334 -18.55 28.76 -26.85
N GLY A 335 -19.20 27.74 -27.41
CA GLY A 335 -19.06 27.36 -28.83
C GLY A 335 -17.71 26.72 -29.20
N ILE A 336 -16.86 26.41 -28.21
CA ILE A 336 -15.55 25.79 -28.45
C ILE A 336 -15.74 24.28 -28.63
N VAL A 337 -15.50 23.78 -29.84
CA VAL A 337 -15.69 22.37 -30.18
C VAL A 337 -14.81 21.48 -29.30
N ALA A 338 -15.41 20.47 -28.65
CA ALA A 338 -14.66 19.51 -27.86
C ALA A 338 -13.86 18.56 -28.80
N VAL A 339 -12.53 18.70 -28.79
CA VAL A 339 -11.60 17.93 -29.64
C VAL A 339 -11.12 16.63 -28.96
N SER A 340 -11.55 16.36 -27.72
CA SER A 340 -11.07 15.19 -27.00
C SER A 340 -11.62 13.90 -27.62
N LYS A 341 -10.80 12.83 -27.61
CA LYS A 341 -11.22 11.50 -28.10
C LYS A 341 -12.49 11.00 -27.41
N ALA A 342 -12.68 11.37 -26.13
CA ALA A 342 -13.87 11.01 -25.37
C ALA A 342 -15.11 11.76 -25.83
N ALA A 343 -14.98 13.04 -26.20
CA ALA A 343 -16.08 13.84 -26.74
C ALA A 343 -16.51 13.38 -28.13
N ILE A 344 -15.54 13.07 -29.01
CA ILE A 344 -15.81 12.51 -30.34
C ILE A 344 -16.54 11.17 -30.21
N ALA A 345 -16.01 10.25 -29.39
CA ALA A 345 -16.64 8.95 -29.14
C ALA A 345 -18.04 9.07 -28.51
N PHE A 346 -18.27 10.05 -27.64
CA PHE A 346 -19.59 10.31 -27.06
C PHE A 346 -20.61 10.76 -28.11
N LYS A 347 -20.21 11.66 -29.02
CA LYS A 347 -21.05 12.12 -30.14
C LYS A 347 -21.38 10.98 -31.11
N GLU A 348 -20.42 10.10 -31.38
CA GLU A 348 -20.61 8.91 -32.22
C GLU A 348 -21.49 7.83 -31.56
N ALA A 349 -21.43 7.70 -30.23
CA ALA A 349 -22.19 6.70 -29.48
C ALA A 349 -23.69 6.98 -29.37
N GLY A 350 -24.16 8.17 -29.77
CA GLY A 350 -25.59 8.53 -29.79
C GLY A 350 -26.26 8.63 -28.42
N LYS A 351 -25.49 8.70 -27.32
CA LYS A 351 -26.04 8.94 -25.98
C LYS A 351 -26.61 10.35 -25.85
N THR A 352 -27.74 10.48 -25.15
CA THR A 352 -28.35 11.80 -24.94
C THR A 352 -27.54 12.62 -23.93
N GLU A 353 -27.41 13.92 -24.17
CA GLU A 353 -26.73 14.84 -23.24
C GLU A 353 -27.38 14.84 -21.84
N ASN A 354 -28.70 14.68 -21.79
CA ASN A 354 -29.46 14.65 -20.55
C ASN A 354 -29.09 13.44 -19.67
N GLU A 355 -28.82 12.28 -20.28
CA GLU A 355 -28.31 11.11 -19.55
C GLU A 355 -26.91 11.38 -18.98
N LEU A 356 -26.02 12.01 -19.75
CA LEU A 356 -24.67 12.33 -19.30
C LEU A 356 -24.67 13.30 -18.11
N PHE A 357 -25.48 14.36 -18.17
CA PHE A 357 -25.62 15.31 -17.06
C PHE A 357 -26.33 14.67 -15.85
N GLY A 358 -27.28 13.77 -16.07
CA GLY A 358 -27.91 12.99 -15.01
C GLY A 358 -26.92 12.09 -14.27
N ASP A 359 -26.01 11.44 -15.00
CA ASP A 359 -24.96 10.61 -14.42
C ASP A 359 -23.87 11.45 -13.72
N GLU A 360 -23.52 12.62 -14.26
CA GLU A 360 -22.63 13.59 -13.59
C GLU A 360 -23.14 13.93 -12.17
N ILE A 361 -24.44 14.24 -12.02
CA ILE A 361 -25.04 14.60 -10.72
C ILE A 361 -24.90 13.44 -9.72
N LYS A 362 -25.19 12.20 -10.16
CA LYS A 362 -25.03 11.00 -9.30
C LYS A 362 -23.58 10.82 -8.86
N ILE A 363 -22.63 11.03 -9.76
CA ILE A 363 -21.20 10.94 -9.47
C ILE A 363 -20.80 12.01 -8.45
N HIS A 364 -21.24 13.26 -8.63
CA HIS A 364 -20.99 14.33 -7.67
C HIS A 364 -21.53 14.00 -6.27
N GLU A 365 -22.73 13.39 -6.19
CA GLU A 365 -23.28 12.99 -4.90
C GLU A 365 -22.46 11.88 -4.23
N ARG A 366 -22.01 10.87 -5.00
CA ARG A 366 -21.10 9.82 -4.50
C ARG A 366 -19.79 10.42 -3.99
N PHE A 367 -19.16 11.32 -4.75
CA PHE A 367 -17.95 12.03 -4.33
C PHE A 367 -18.17 12.89 -3.09
N ARG A 368 -19.33 13.54 -2.96
CA ARG A 368 -19.67 14.32 -1.77
C ARG A 368 -19.73 13.44 -0.51
N LYS A 369 -20.42 12.30 -0.58
CA LYS A 369 -20.51 11.33 0.53
C LYS A 369 -19.13 10.73 0.85
N GLY A 370 -18.37 10.32 -0.16
CA GLY A 370 -17.03 9.75 0.02
C GLY A 370 -16.02 10.76 0.57
N SER A 371 -16.08 12.03 0.15
CA SER A 371 -15.16 13.08 0.62
C SER A 371 -15.37 13.41 2.11
N ILE A 372 -16.59 13.28 2.64
CA ILE A 372 -16.86 13.40 4.08
C ILE A 372 -16.07 12.33 4.84
N TRP A 373 -16.17 11.07 4.42
CA TRP A 373 -15.43 9.96 5.04
C TRP A 373 -13.91 10.12 4.93
N LEU A 374 -13.42 10.60 3.78
CA LEU A 374 -12.01 10.95 3.60
C LEU A 374 -11.57 12.02 4.61
N GLY A 375 -12.37 13.08 4.78
CA GLY A 375 -12.13 14.14 5.75
C GLY A 375 -12.10 13.64 7.19
N ILE A 376 -13.04 12.78 7.58
CA ILE A 376 -13.07 12.13 8.89
C ILE A 376 -11.81 11.30 9.10
N PHE A 377 -11.41 10.48 8.12
CA PHE A 377 -10.22 9.63 8.19
C PHE A 377 -8.93 10.45 8.39
N LEU A 378 -8.73 11.51 7.59
CA LEU A 378 -7.54 12.35 7.68
C LEU A 378 -7.53 13.19 8.96
N GLY A 379 -8.66 13.78 9.34
CA GLY A 379 -8.81 14.54 10.58
C GLY A 379 -8.56 13.68 11.82
N THR A 380 -9.12 12.47 11.86
CA THR A 380 -8.89 11.50 12.94
C THR A 380 -7.43 11.04 12.97
N SER A 381 -6.83 10.74 11.81
CA SER A 381 -5.42 10.32 11.73
C SER A 381 -4.47 11.39 12.25
N PHE A 382 -4.73 12.66 11.94
CA PHE A 382 -3.98 13.80 12.47
C PHE A 382 -4.16 13.93 13.98
N GLY A 383 -5.41 13.89 14.47
CA GLY A 383 -5.71 13.95 15.91
C GLY A 383 -5.03 12.84 16.71
N LEU A 384 -5.08 11.59 16.22
CA LEU A 384 -4.38 10.45 16.84
C LEU A 384 -2.86 10.62 16.82
N GLY A 385 -2.31 11.28 15.79
CA GLY A 385 -0.91 11.68 15.75
C GLY A 385 -0.54 12.61 16.91
N LEU A 386 -1.39 13.58 17.24
CA LEU A 386 -1.18 14.48 18.39
C LEU A 386 -1.29 13.73 19.73
N VAL A 387 -2.28 12.86 19.87
CA VAL A 387 -2.42 12.00 21.07
C VAL A 387 -1.15 11.16 21.26
N SER A 388 -0.61 10.60 20.18
CA SER A 388 0.64 9.82 20.22
C SER A 388 1.86 10.62 20.71
N LEU A 389 1.87 11.95 20.55
CA LEU A 389 2.93 12.82 21.08
C LEU A 389 2.78 13.08 22.59
N ALA A 390 1.55 12.98 23.12
CA ALA A 390 1.28 13.09 24.55
C ALA A 390 1.47 11.76 25.30
N THR A 391 1.24 10.62 24.65
CA THR A 391 1.50 9.30 25.24
C THR A 391 3.00 9.06 25.32
N ARG A 392 3.51 8.86 26.53
CA ARG A 392 4.90 8.47 26.76
C ARG A 392 4.96 7.15 27.51
N THR A 393 5.85 6.27 27.08
CA THR A 393 6.13 4.99 27.74
C THR A 393 7.54 5.03 28.29
N LYS A 394 7.70 4.63 29.56
CA LYS A 394 9.01 4.54 30.20
C LYS A 394 9.82 3.45 29.50
N ARG A 395 11.04 3.80 29.07
CA ARG A 395 11.94 2.91 28.32
C ARG A 395 13.30 2.85 29.03
N THR A 396 13.68 1.66 29.46
CA THR A 396 14.99 1.40 30.08
C THR A 396 16.11 1.22 29.06
N GLY A 397 15.78 1.02 27.78
CA GLY A 397 16.75 0.85 26.71
C GLY A 397 16.28 1.40 25.36
N TYR A 398 17.17 1.33 24.37
CA TYR A 398 16.88 1.70 22.99
C TYR A 398 15.98 0.64 22.33
N VAL A 399 14.83 1.06 21.81
CA VAL A 399 13.80 0.15 21.25
C VAL A 399 13.36 0.65 19.88
N PRO A 400 13.15 -0.21 18.87
CA PRO A 400 12.60 0.21 17.60
C PRO A 400 11.12 0.57 17.72
N HIS A 401 10.71 1.68 17.13
CA HIS A 401 9.31 2.07 17.02
C HIS A 401 8.57 1.06 16.12
N LYS A 402 7.68 0.26 16.71
CA LYS A 402 6.93 -0.82 16.03
C LYS A 402 6.24 -0.39 14.73
N GLY A 403 5.73 0.84 14.69
CA GLY A 403 5.10 1.40 13.50
C GLY A 403 6.04 1.96 12.43
N LYS A 404 7.28 2.38 12.74
CA LYS A 404 8.19 3.02 11.78
C LYS A 404 9.30 2.08 11.31
N CYS A 405 9.62 1.06 12.10
CA CYS A 405 10.65 0.09 11.79
C CYS A 405 10.23 -0.81 10.61
N TYR A 406 11.08 -0.90 9.59
CA TYR A 406 10.88 -1.79 8.43
C TYR A 406 11.50 -3.18 8.62
N SER A 407 11.95 -3.51 9.82
CA SER A 407 12.57 -4.80 10.16
C SER A 407 13.75 -5.23 9.25
N CYS A 408 14.49 -4.27 8.69
CA CYS A 408 15.60 -4.51 7.75
C CYS A 408 16.86 -5.17 8.38
N GLY A 409 16.96 -5.24 9.70
CA GLY A 409 18.11 -5.85 10.39
C GLY A 409 19.44 -5.07 10.30
N ARG A 410 19.46 -3.82 9.81
CA ARG A 410 20.68 -2.99 9.73
C ARG A 410 21.41 -2.85 11.07
N CYS A 411 20.63 -2.74 12.15
CA CYS A 411 21.12 -2.55 13.51
C CYS A 411 21.87 -3.77 14.07
N PHE A 412 21.67 -4.98 13.54
CA PHE A 412 22.28 -6.20 14.07
C PHE A 412 23.80 -6.16 14.03
N LYS A 413 24.38 -5.71 12.90
CA LYS A 413 25.83 -5.65 12.71
C LYS A 413 26.55 -4.69 13.68
N TYR A 414 25.83 -3.73 14.26
CA TYR A 414 26.39 -2.67 15.10
C TYR A 414 26.04 -2.85 16.59
N CYS A 415 25.35 -3.93 16.92
CA CYS A 415 24.94 -4.22 18.28
C CYS A 415 26.02 -5.06 18.98
N PRO A 416 26.74 -4.53 19.99
CA PRO A 416 27.84 -5.27 20.63
C PRO A 416 27.35 -6.55 21.33
N VAL A 417 26.17 -6.50 21.94
CA VAL A 417 25.53 -7.67 22.57
C VAL A 417 25.23 -8.77 21.55
N HIS A 418 24.90 -8.41 20.32
CA HIS A 418 24.65 -9.39 19.27
C HIS A 418 25.94 -10.02 18.74
N LEU A 419 27.01 -9.22 18.58
CA LEU A 419 28.32 -9.69 18.14
C LEU A 419 28.93 -10.65 19.16
N ASN A 420 28.93 -10.27 20.44
CA ASN A 420 29.46 -11.12 21.51
C ASN A 420 28.74 -12.46 21.61
N ASN A 421 27.41 -12.47 21.45
CA ASN A 421 26.63 -13.71 21.51
C ASN A 421 26.92 -14.62 20.31
N LYS A 422 27.19 -14.03 19.13
CA LYS A 422 27.55 -14.78 17.93
C LYS A 422 28.94 -15.41 18.05
N ASP A 423 29.90 -14.69 18.64
CA ASP A 423 31.24 -15.22 18.87
C ASP A 423 31.26 -16.37 19.88
N THR A 424 30.28 -16.44 20.79
CA THR A 424 30.08 -17.62 21.65
C THR A 424 29.42 -18.80 20.92
N ASP A 425 28.44 -18.55 20.05
CA ASP A 425 27.78 -19.61 19.27
C ASP A 425 28.72 -20.22 18.21
N ASP A 426 29.63 -19.42 17.61
CA ASP A 426 30.63 -19.91 16.63
C ASP A 426 31.83 -20.64 17.31
N LYS A 427 31.92 -20.63 18.65
CA LYS A 427 32.98 -21.31 19.44
C LYS A 427 32.54 -22.63 20.08
N ILE A 428 31.27 -23.01 19.93
CA ILE A 428 30.68 -24.29 20.39
C ILE A 428 30.39 -25.12 19.15
#